data_AF-A0A7Y0CSP9-F1
#
_entry.id   AF-A0A7Y0CSP9-F1
#
_cell.length_a   1.000
_cell.length_b   1.000
_cell.length_c   1.000
_cell.angle_alpha   90.00
_cell.angle_beta   90.00
_cell.angle_gamma   90.00
#
_symmetry.space_group_name_H-M   'P 1'
#
loop_
_entity.id
_entity.type
_entity.pdbx_description
1 polymer ?
#
loop_
_entity_poly.entity_id
_entity_poly.type
_entity_poly.pdbx_seq_one_letter_code
_entity_poly.pdbx_strand_id
1 'polypeptide(L)'
;CLPWIITGLRHPTRGAVPSGATAFAVAADSPAGVIGSVLTLGGVWAPGARLVSRTTWPTLGAEIALVVVAICAWWIVRRDPRLRRPADLALAAYGLVVVVVLLVAGPALPLWRSLQQVPGVAILRDTHRFLGFSAMSLSLLCGFGAFHLCSSLAHRRGPRRWLPTAAGVVALVGIGLLSAPDLAARLDVELRPVTFPAEWAYVVAAVNGSATHGAVLVLPWQPFRQTSWAGPRPFLDPLPRALDADVVSARDLLVTREGSEVRVGGEDPPRAEQWRRGQVDGVELRRRGVDWLVEWLDSPGALPTEHKGMEQVLNTVHWRVWRIG
;
A
#
# COMPACT_ATOMS: atom_id res chain seq x y z
N CYS A 1 -15.69 -16.13 1.17
CA CYS A 1 -14.26 -16.26 1.57
C CYS A 1 -13.57 -17.52 1.02
N LEU A 2 -14.28 -18.62 0.73
CA LEU A 2 -13.70 -19.89 0.25
C LEU A 2 -12.76 -19.79 -0.97
N PRO A 3 -13.07 -18.98 -2.02
CA PRO A 3 -12.20 -18.90 -3.20
C PRO A 3 -10.81 -18.36 -2.87
N TRP A 4 -10.73 -17.37 -1.98
CA TRP A 4 -9.49 -16.74 -1.53
C TRP A 4 -8.67 -17.64 -0.61
N ILE A 5 -9.34 -18.48 0.19
CA ILE A 5 -8.67 -19.47 1.04
C ILE A 5 -8.09 -20.59 0.17
N ILE A 6 -8.83 -21.07 -0.84
CA ILE A 6 -8.37 -22.13 -1.75
C ILE A 6 -7.19 -21.66 -2.60
N THR A 7 -7.24 -20.44 -3.17
CA THR A 7 -6.10 -19.88 -3.91
C THR A 7 -4.90 -19.63 -3.01
N GLY A 8 -5.15 -19.14 -1.78
CA GLY A 8 -4.14 -18.99 -0.75
C GLY A 8 -3.46 -20.32 -0.40
N LEU A 9 -4.21 -21.41 -0.22
CA LEU A 9 -3.66 -22.74 0.09
C LEU A 9 -2.94 -23.39 -1.10
N ARG A 10 -3.37 -23.13 -2.34
CA ARG A 10 -2.76 -23.68 -3.56
C ARG A 10 -1.39 -23.09 -3.87
N HIS A 11 -1.17 -21.83 -3.51
CA HIS A 11 0.10 -21.13 -3.75
C HIS A 11 0.54 -20.35 -2.52
N PRO A 12 0.79 -21.05 -1.40
CA PRO A 12 0.75 -20.42 -0.10
C PRO A 12 2.06 -19.65 0.20
N THR A 13 3.10 -19.88 -0.59
CA THR A 13 4.40 -19.19 -0.56
C THR A 13 4.68 -18.34 -1.79
N ARG A 14 3.73 -18.19 -2.73
CA ARG A 14 3.94 -17.32 -3.90
C ARG A 14 4.18 -15.87 -3.45
N GLY A 15 5.30 -15.28 -3.87
CA GLY A 15 5.75 -13.95 -3.46
C GLY A 15 6.21 -13.82 -2.00
N ALA A 16 6.37 -14.94 -1.28
CA ALA A 16 6.78 -15.00 0.12
C ALA A 16 8.30 -15.13 0.23
N VAL A 17 9.00 -13.99 0.30
CA VAL A 17 10.45 -13.96 0.54
C VAL A 17 10.80 -13.28 1.86
N PRO A 18 11.83 -13.77 2.58
CA PRO A 18 12.30 -13.20 3.84
C PRO A 18 12.60 -11.70 3.78
N SER A 19 13.12 -11.22 2.63
CA SER A 19 13.45 -9.81 2.42
C SER A 19 12.24 -8.88 2.52
N GLY A 20 11.02 -9.38 2.28
CA GLY A 20 9.79 -8.60 2.36
C GLY A 20 9.53 -8.01 3.75
N ALA A 21 9.90 -8.72 4.82
CA ALA A 21 9.75 -8.18 6.19
C ALA A 21 10.62 -6.94 6.42
N THR A 22 11.86 -6.92 5.90
CA THR A 22 12.73 -5.73 5.99
C THR A 22 12.23 -4.62 5.07
N ALA A 23 11.83 -4.96 3.83
CA ALA A 23 11.36 -4.00 2.85
C ALA A 23 10.11 -3.23 3.30
N PHE A 24 9.20 -3.89 4.02
CA PHE A 24 7.89 -3.35 4.42
C PHE A 24 7.73 -3.13 5.93
N ALA A 25 8.82 -3.21 6.70
CA ALA A 25 8.81 -2.80 8.10
C ALA A 25 8.42 -1.30 8.24
N VAL A 26 7.86 -0.90 9.37
CA VAL A 26 7.57 0.51 9.63
C VAL A 26 8.81 1.39 9.48
N ALA A 27 8.63 2.63 9.02
CA ALA A 27 9.69 3.63 8.91
C ALA A 27 9.27 4.93 9.60
N ALA A 28 10.24 5.81 9.87
CA ALA A 28 9.92 7.14 10.38
C ALA A 28 9.16 7.95 9.32
N ASP A 29 7.94 8.38 9.66
CA ASP A 29 7.12 9.28 8.85
C ASP A 29 6.80 10.61 9.56
N SER A 30 7.34 10.79 10.76
CA SER A 30 7.24 12.00 11.58
C SER A 30 8.60 12.40 12.17
N PRO A 31 8.74 13.63 12.70
CA PRO A 31 9.95 14.09 13.40
C PRO A 31 10.34 13.25 14.63
N ALA A 32 9.41 12.46 15.18
CA ALA A 32 9.63 11.64 16.38
C ALA A 32 10.27 10.26 16.10
N GLY A 33 10.82 10.06 14.89
CA GLY A 33 11.44 8.81 14.48
C GLY A 33 10.45 7.65 14.38
N VAL A 34 10.95 6.42 14.30
CA VAL A 34 10.12 5.22 14.12
C VAL A 34 9.17 5.02 15.30
N ILE A 35 9.67 5.13 16.53
CA ILE A 35 8.88 4.89 17.74
C ILE A 35 7.70 5.86 17.84
N GLY A 36 7.98 7.17 17.69
CA GLY A 36 6.93 8.18 17.71
C GLY A 36 5.92 8.00 16.58
N SER A 37 6.41 7.69 15.37
CA SER A 37 5.55 7.42 14.21
C SER A 37 4.58 6.26 14.47
N VAL A 38 5.04 5.16 15.07
CA VAL A 38 4.18 4.00 15.39
C VAL A 38 3.21 4.30 16.52
N LEU A 39 3.66 5.00 17.58
CA LEU A 39 2.79 5.44 18.67
C LEU A 39 1.65 6.33 18.17
N THR A 40 1.92 7.17 17.18
CA THR A 40 0.95 8.06 16.52
C THR A 40 0.33 7.48 15.25
N LEU A 41 0.30 6.14 15.13
CA LEU A 41 -0.41 5.39 14.07
C LEU A 41 0.09 5.59 12.63
N GLY A 42 1.28 6.14 12.44
CA GLY A 42 1.95 6.21 11.14
C GLY A 42 2.84 5.00 10.89
N GLY A 43 4.14 5.24 10.74
CA GLY A 43 5.08 4.19 10.38
C GLY A 43 5.07 3.84 8.89
N VAL A 44 4.48 4.69 8.04
CA VAL A 44 4.32 4.41 6.60
C VAL A 44 5.68 4.44 5.92
N TRP A 45 6.11 3.29 5.41
CA TRP A 45 7.42 3.12 4.79
C TRP A 45 7.54 3.75 3.39
N ALA A 46 6.43 3.80 2.64
CA ALA A 46 6.40 4.30 1.27
C ALA A 46 6.23 5.83 1.26
N PRO A 47 7.22 6.61 0.80
CA PRO A 47 7.13 8.07 0.79
C PRO A 47 5.94 8.59 -0.03
N GLY A 48 5.60 7.90 -1.13
CA GLY A 48 4.45 8.24 -1.97
C GLY A 48 3.08 7.95 -1.34
N ALA A 49 3.02 7.26 -0.19
CA ALA A 49 1.77 6.89 0.48
C ALA A 49 1.50 7.67 1.78
N ARG A 50 2.51 8.27 2.40
CA ARG A 50 2.35 9.05 3.65
C ARG A 50 1.89 10.48 3.38
N LEU A 51 1.04 11.03 4.25
CA LEU A 51 0.68 12.46 4.26
C LEU A 51 1.93 13.32 4.50
N VAL A 52 2.05 14.44 3.77
CA VAL A 52 3.23 15.32 3.88
C VAL A 52 3.22 16.03 5.22
N SER A 53 2.03 16.40 5.70
CA SER A 53 1.82 17.05 7.00
C SER A 53 2.41 16.29 8.18
N ARG A 54 2.51 14.96 8.14
CA ARG A 54 3.10 14.13 9.21
C ARG A 54 4.56 14.47 9.50
N THR A 55 5.28 15.04 8.53
CA THR A 55 6.66 15.50 8.72
C THR A 55 6.75 16.80 9.52
N THR A 56 5.62 17.42 9.88
CA THR A 56 5.55 18.69 10.59
C THR A 56 5.28 18.52 12.09
N TRP A 57 5.88 19.39 12.90
CA TRP A 57 5.67 19.41 14.35
C TRP A 57 4.21 19.67 14.77
N PRO A 58 3.44 20.57 14.12
CA PRO A 58 2.04 20.78 14.49
C PRO A 58 1.17 19.52 14.34
N THR A 59 1.32 18.79 13.23
CA THR A 59 0.58 17.55 13.01
C THR A 59 0.99 16.47 14.01
N LEU A 60 2.28 16.30 14.27
CA LEU A 60 2.76 15.40 15.33
C LEU A 60 2.17 15.76 16.70
N GLY A 61 2.10 17.06 17.04
CA GLY A 61 1.49 17.53 18.28
C GLY A 61 -0.01 17.17 18.39
N ALA A 62 -0.77 17.33 17.29
CA ALA A 62 -2.17 16.93 17.23
C ALA A 62 -2.34 15.41 17.37
N GLU A 63 -1.49 14.62 16.73
CA GLU A 63 -1.51 13.16 16.85
C GLU A 63 -1.18 12.69 18.29
N ILE A 64 -0.16 13.27 18.92
CA ILE A 64 0.16 13.01 20.33
C ILE A 64 -1.03 13.40 21.22
N ALA A 65 -1.68 14.53 20.95
CA ALA A 65 -2.87 14.95 21.69
C ALA A 65 -4.00 13.92 21.56
N LEU A 66 -4.22 13.29 20.41
CA LEU A 66 -5.20 12.20 20.27
C LEU A 66 -4.86 10.99 21.15
N VAL A 67 -3.58 10.57 21.16
CA VAL A 67 -3.13 9.48 22.02
C VAL A 67 -3.34 9.81 23.50
N VAL A 68 -2.97 11.02 23.92
CA VAL A 68 -3.15 11.50 25.30
C VAL A 68 -4.62 11.57 25.67
N VAL A 69 -5.48 12.11 24.80
CA VAL A 69 -6.93 12.18 25.03
C VAL A 69 -7.52 10.78 25.20
N ALA A 70 -7.11 9.81 24.38
CA ALA A 70 -7.57 8.43 24.52
C ALA A 70 -7.13 7.78 25.84
N ILE A 71 -5.90 8.00 26.29
CA ILE A 71 -5.40 7.51 27.58
C ILE A 71 -6.15 8.17 28.75
N CYS A 72 -6.37 9.48 28.67
CA CYS A 72 -7.17 10.22 29.65
C CYS A 72 -8.62 9.71 29.69
N ALA A 73 -9.22 9.46 28.53
CA ALA A 73 -10.55 8.88 28.41
C ALA A 73 -10.62 7.50 29.09
N TRP A 74 -9.67 6.62 28.81
CA TRP A 74 -9.54 5.34 29.51
C TRP A 74 -9.45 5.53 31.03
N TRP A 75 -8.57 6.43 31.50
CA TRP A 75 -8.35 6.66 32.92
C TRP A 75 -9.59 7.14 33.67
N ILE A 76 -10.42 7.96 33.01
CA ILE A 76 -11.68 8.46 33.56
C ILE A 76 -12.72 7.33 33.55
N VAL A 77 -12.89 6.68 32.40
CA VAL A 77 -13.97 5.73 32.14
C VAL A 77 -13.77 4.39 32.84
N ARG A 78 -12.53 4.00 33.19
CA ARG A 78 -12.26 2.76 33.95
C ARG A 78 -12.92 2.73 35.34
N ARG A 79 -13.39 3.87 35.84
CA ARG A 79 -14.19 3.95 37.09
C ARG A 79 -15.66 3.59 36.89
N ASP A 80 -16.16 3.62 35.66
CA ASP A 80 -17.51 3.18 35.32
C ASP A 80 -17.53 1.64 35.12
N PRO A 81 -18.25 0.86 35.95
CA PRO A 81 -18.31 -0.59 35.81
C PRO A 81 -18.79 -1.08 34.44
N ARG A 82 -19.61 -0.29 33.73
CA ARG A 82 -20.17 -0.65 32.42
C ARG A 82 -19.14 -0.53 31.30
N LEU A 83 -18.26 0.47 31.40
CA LEU A 83 -17.30 0.80 30.35
C LEU A 83 -15.86 0.39 30.68
N ARG A 84 -15.57 0.00 31.92
CA ARG A 84 -14.23 -0.44 32.35
C ARG A 84 -13.66 -1.54 31.46
N ARG A 85 -14.38 -2.66 31.31
CA ARG A 85 -13.90 -3.81 30.51
C ARG A 85 -13.61 -3.43 29.04
N PRO A 86 -14.54 -2.79 28.29
CA PRO A 86 -14.24 -2.43 26.91
C PRO A 86 -13.13 -1.37 26.81
N ALA A 87 -13.02 -0.43 27.75
CA ALA A 87 -11.93 0.54 27.77
C ALA A 87 -10.56 -0.13 28.04
N ASP A 88 -10.49 -1.05 29.00
CA ASP A 88 -9.28 -1.83 29.31
C ASP A 88 -8.86 -2.67 28.08
N LEU A 89 -9.80 -3.32 27.40
CA LEU A 89 -9.55 -4.08 26.17
C LEU A 89 -9.06 -3.18 25.03
N ALA A 90 -9.65 -2.00 24.84
CA ALA A 90 -9.22 -1.06 23.80
C ALA A 90 -7.80 -0.55 24.07
N LEU A 91 -7.47 -0.17 25.31
CA LEU A 91 -6.12 0.26 25.64
C LEU A 91 -5.10 -0.90 25.49
N ALA A 92 -5.45 -2.10 25.94
CA ALA A 92 -4.61 -3.29 25.78
C ALA A 92 -4.39 -3.62 24.30
N ALA A 93 -5.41 -3.54 23.46
CA ALA A 93 -5.30 -3.77 22.03
C ALA A 93 -4.40 -2.74 21.35
N TYR A 94 -4.55 -1.44 21.66
CA TYR A 94 -3.66 -0.39 21.19
C TYR A 94 -2.20 -0.67 21.56
N GLY A 95 -1.93 -0.90 22.85
CA GLY A 95 -0.57 -1.12 23.37
C GLY A 95 0.06 -2.39 22.83
N LEU A 96 -0.68 -3.49 22.78
CA LEU A 96 -0.20 -4.78 22.25
C LEU A 96 0.22 -4.64 20.79
N VAL A 97 -0.62 -4.04 19.94
CA VAL A 97 -0.31 -3.88 18.52
C VAL A 97 0.90 -2.97 18.31
N VAL A 98 0.98 -1.83 19.01
CA VAL A 98 2.15 -0.93 18.97
C VAL A 98 3.43 -1.68 19.34
N VAL A 99 3.42 -2.41 20.46
CA VAL A 99 4.58 -3.18 20.92
C VAL A 99 4.96 -4.26 19.92
N VAL A 100 3.99 -5.03 19.41
CA VAL A 100 4.24 -6.08 18.41
C VAL A 100 4.88 -5.48 17.16
N VAL A 101 4.32 -4.37 16.62
CA VAL A 101 4.86 -3.69 15.44
C VAL A 101 6.30 -3.23 15.66
N LEU A 102 6.60 -2.59 16.80
CA LEU A 102 7.96 -2.15 17.14
C LEU A 102 8.92 -3.33 17.31
N LEU A 103 8.47 -4.44 17.90
CA LEU A 103 9.28 -5.64 18.05
C LEU A 103 9.61 -6.23 16.67
N VAL A 104 8.62 -6.51 15.82
CA VAL A 104 8.85 -7.18 14.53
C VAL A 104 9.55 -6.31 13.50
N ALA A 105 9.50 -4.98 13.64
CA ALA A 105 10.28 -4.05 12.83
C ALA A 105 11.68 -3.75 13.40
N GLY A 106 11.93 -4.10 14.66
CA GLY A 106 13.21 -3.88 15.36
C GLY A 106 13.84 -5.19 15.83
N PRO A 107 13.90 -5.45 17.15
CA PRO A 107 14.69 -6.56 17.72
C PRO A 107 14.22 -7.95 17.26
N ALA A 108 12.95 -8.14 16.96
CA ALA A 108 12.40 -9.41 16.47
C ALA A 108 12.38 -9.50 14.93
N LEU A 109 12.94 -8.53 14.19
CA LEU A 109 12.98 -8.55 12.74
C LEU A 109 13.67 -9.80 12.15
N PRO A 110 14.79 -10.34 12.70
CA PRO A 110 15.37 -11.58 12.18
C PRO A 110 14.42 -12.77 12.25
N LEU A 111 13.70 -12.92 13.37
CA LEU A 111 12.67 -13.94 13.52
C LEU A 111 11.51 -13.67 12.55
N TRP A 112 11.03 -12.43 12.47
CA TRP A 112 9.95 -12.04 11.58
C TRP A 112 10.26 -12.31 10.10
N ARG A 113 11.51 -12.07 9.68
CA ARG A 113 12.03 -12.44 8.34
C ARG A 113 11.96 -13.94 8.09
N SER A 114 12.40 -14.75 9.05
CA SER A 114 12.36 -16.22 8.89
C SER A 114 10.92 -16.73 8.76
N LEU A 115 10.00 -16.15 9.52
CA LEU A 115 8.58 -16.50 9.47
C LEU A 115 7.92 -16.14 8.13
N GLN A 116 8.49 -15.24 7.32
CA GLN A 116 7.93 -14.93 5.99
C GLN A 116 7.94 -16.12 5.03
N GLN A 117 8.78 -17.14 5.27
CA GLN A 117 8.78 -18.37 4.48
C GLN A 117 7.57 -19.25 4.81
N VAL A 118 6.96 -19.05 5.98
CA VAL A 118 5.76 -19.79 6.38
C VAL A 118 4.61 -19.33 5.49
N PRO A 119 3.91 -20.28 4.85
CA PRO A 119 2.87 -19.93 3.93
C PRO A 119 1.76 -19.07 4.57
N GLY A 120 1.32 -18.01 3.86
CA GLY A 120 0.33 -17.04 4.36
C GLY A 120 0.88 -15.94 5.28
N VAL A 121 2.05 -16.12 5.92
CA VAL A 121 2.64 -15.08 6.79
C VAL A 121 3.10 -13.87 5.99
N ALA A 122 3.48 -14.04 4.71
CA ALA A 122 3.86 -12.92 3.86
C ALA A 122 2.73 -11.88 3.64
N ILE A 123 1.46 -12.21 3.89
CA ILE A 123 0.34 -11.26 3.87
C ILE A 123 0.52 -10.20 4.98
N LEU A 124 1.17 -10.59 6.07
CA LEU A 124 1.38 -9.81 7.28
C LEU A 124 2.67 -8.97 7.23
N ARG A 125 3.48 -9.08 6.17
CA ARG A 125 4.79 -8.43 6.05
C ARG A 125 4.78 -6.90 6.19
N ASP A 126 3.64 -6.29 5.86
CA ASP A 126 3.47 -4.84 5.85
C ASP A 126 3.02 -4.34 7.22
N THR A 127 4.00 -4.17 8.11
CA THR A 127 3.76 -4.03 9.57
C THR A 127 2.94 -2.80 9.96
N HIS A 128 3.01 -1.71 9.19
CA HIS A 128 2.22 -0.51 9.46
C HIS A 128 0.70 -0.75 9.33
N ARG A 129 0.27 -1.75 8.54
CA ARG A 129 -1.16 -2.08 8.37
C ARG A 129 -1.80 -2.58 9.67
N PHE A 130 -1.02 -3.17 10.57
CA PHE A 130 -1.52 -3.59 11.88
C PHE A 130 -2.00 -2.43 12.73
N LEU A 131 -1.44 -1.24 12.53
CA LEU A 131 -1.83 -0.04 13.28
C LEU A 131 -3.26 0.40 12.97
N GLY A 132 -3.92 -0.16 11.95
CA GLY A 132 -5.37 -0.04 11.78
C GLY A 132 -6.15 -0.51 13.01
N PHE A 133 -5.72 -1.59 13.68
CA PHE A 133 -6.34 -2.06 14.93
C PHE A 133 -6.10 -1.09 16.09
N SER A 134 -4.90 -0.50 16.17
CA SER A 134 -4.58 0.55 17.14
C SER A 134 -5.40 1.82 16.89
N ALA A 135 -5.63 2.18 15.62
CA ALA A 135 -6.47 3.31 15.24
C ALA A 135 -7.91 3.12 15.68
N MET A 136 -8.51 1.95 15.40
CA MET A 136 -9.84 1.60 15.88
C MET A 136 -9.93 1.67 17.41
N SER A 137 -8.91 1.18 18.10
CA SER A 137 -8.84 1.20 19.57
C SER A 137 -8.81 2.63 20.14
N LEU A 138 -7.99 3.51 19.55
CA LEU A 138 -7.95 4.93 19.94
C LEU A 138 -9.27 5.64 19.65
N SER A 139 -9.90 5.38 18.50
CA SER A 139 -11.23 5.93 18.18
C SER A 139 -12.30 5.51 19.19
N LEU A 140 -12.29 4.24 19.63
CA LEU A 140 -13.20 3.74 20.66
C LEU A 140 -12.97 4.44 22.01
N LEU A 141 -11.72 4.58 22.45
CA LEU A 141 -11.37 5.27 23.69
C LEU A 141 -11.82 6.74 23.67
N CYS A 142 -11.54 7.46 22.59
CA CYS A 142 -12.02 8.83 22.39
C CYS A 142 -13.55 8.90 22.42
N GLY A 143 -14.24 7.95 21.79
CA GLY A 143 -15.70 7.84 21.82
C GLY A 143 -16.27 7.61 23.22
N PHE A 144 -15.67 6.71 24.01
CA PHE A 144 -16.07 6.49 25.41
C PHE A 144 -15.86 7.73 26.27
N GLY A 145 -14.72 8.42 26.10
CA GLY A 145 -14.44 9.67 26.79
C GLY A 145 -15.47 10.76 26.46
N ALA A 146 -15.79 10.93 25.18
CA ALA A 146 -16.82 11.86 24.72
C ALA A 146 -18.19 11.50 25.29
N PHE A 147 -18.60 10.22 25.22
CA PHE A 147 -19.87 9.74 25.78
C PHE A 147 -19.98 10.00 27.29
N HIS A 148 -18.93 9.67 28.04
CA HIS A 148 -18.90 9.87 29.50
C HIS A 148 -18.93 11.36 29.88
N LEU A 149 -18.27 12.22 29.10
CA LEU A 149 -18.35 13.67 29.28
C LEU A 149 -19.77 14.18 29.00
N CYS A 150 -20.38 13.75 27.90
CA CYS A 150 -21.76 14.08 27.54
C CYS A 150 -22.75 13.67 28.64
N SER A 151 -22.64 12.43 29.16
CA SER A 151 -23.56 11.90 30.16
C SER A 151 -23.41 12.59 31.51
N SER A 152 -22.17 12.84 31.96
CA SER A 152 -21.90 13.55 33.22
C SER A 152 -22.44 14.98 33.21
N LEU A 153 -22.35 15.66 32.06
CA LEU A 153 -22.83 17.04 31.91
C LEU A 153 -24.34 17.15 31.65
N ALA A 154 -24.99 16.07 31.18
CA ALA A 154 -26.43 16.04 30.93
C ALA A 154 -27.28 16.31 32.19
N HIS A 155 -26.74 15.98 33.37
CA HIS A 155 -27.40 16.21 34.66
C HIS A 155 -27.31 17.67 35.16
N ARG A 156 -26.54 18.54 34.51
CA ARG A 156 -26.45 19.96 34.89
C ARG A 156 -27.69 20.74 34.44
N ARG A 157 -28.23 21.60 35.32
CA ARG A 157 -29.35 22.50 35.02
C ARG A 157 -28.84 23.88 34.62
N GLY A 158 -29.42 24.48 33.57
CA GLY A 158 -29.10 25.85 33.12
C GLY A 158 -29.09 26.03 31.59
N PRO A 159 -29.22 27.28 31.10
CA PRO A 159 -29.39 27.57 29.67
C PRO A 159 -28.15 27.28 28.80
N ARG A 160 -26.95 27.15 29.41
CA ARG A 160 -25.67 26.94 28.71
C ARG A 160 -25.03 25.56 28.97
N ARG A 161 -25.81 24.58 29.43
CA ARG A 161 -25.30 23.24 29.81
C ARG A 161 -24.65 22.45 28.67
N TRP A 162 -25.02 22.74 27.43
CA TRP A 162 -24.49 22.07 26.23
C TRP A 162 -23.11 22.58 25.82
N LEU A 163 -22.71 23.78 26.27
CA LEU A 163 -21.52 24.47 25.79
C LEU A 163 -20.22 23.70 26.06
N PRO A 164 -19.97 23.11 27.26
CA PRO A 164 -18.75 22.34 27.50
C PRO A 164 -18.69 21.04 26.70
N THR A 165 -19.84 20.38 26.50
CA THR A 165 -19.95 19.19 25.67
C THR A 165 -19.66 19.50 24.21
N ALA A 166 -20.28 20.55 23.67
CA ALA A 166 -20.03 21.00 22.31
C ALA A 166 -18.57 21.42 22.12
N ALA A 167 -18.00 22.18 23.05
CA ALA A 167 -16.59 22.56 23.02
C ALA A 167 -15.67 21.33 23.04
N GLY A 168 -15.97 20.31 23.86
CA GLY A 168 -15.20 19.06 23.91
C GLY A 168 -15.26 18.26 22.61
N VAL A 169 -16.45 18.12 22.02
CA VAL A 169 -16.64 17.44 20.73
C VAL A 169 -15.94 18.21 19.61
N VAL A 170 -16.10 19.53 19.55
CA VAL A 170 -15.43 20.40 18.56
C VAL A 170 -13.91 20.31 18.72
N ALA A 171 -13.39 20.31 19.94
CA ALA A 171 -11.97 20.14 20.19
C ALA A 171 -11.46 18.78 19.72
N LEU A 172 -12.17 17.68 20.03
CA LEU A 172 -11.79 16.34 19.59
C LEU A 172 -11.79 16.21 18.06
N VAL A 173 -12.85 16.70 17.41
CA VAL A 173 -12.94 16.72 15.93
C VAL A 173 -11.85 17.61 15.33
N GLY A 174 -11.61 18.78 15.92
CA GLY A 174 -10.57 19.71 15.48
C GLY A 174 -9.17 19.09 15.56
N ILE A 175 -8.83 18.44 16.68
CA ILE A 175 -7.56 17.70 16.83
C ILE A 175 -7.48 16.57 15.80
N GLY A 176 -8.58 15.84 15.57
CA GLY A 176 -8.67 14.82 14.52
C GLY A 176 -8.33 15.37 13.14
N LEU A 177 -8.90 16.52 12.75
CA LEU A 177 -8.58 17.18 11.48
C LEU A 177 -7.12 17.67 11.43
N LEU A 178 -6.60 18.22 12.52
CA LEU A 178 -5.21 18.68 12.61
C LEU A 178 -4.17 17.53 12.60
N SER A 179 -4.60 16.31 12.90
CA SER A 179 -3.76 15.11 12.79
C SER A 179 -3.56 14.64 11.34
N ALA A 180 -4.39 15.12 10.40
CA ALA A 180 -4.31 14.77 8.98
C ALA A 180 -4.83 15.92 8.08
N PRO A 181 -4.26 17.14 8.16
CA PRO A 181 -4.85 18.35 7.59
C PRO A 181 -4.85 18.35 6.05
N ASP A 182 -3.91 17.66 5.41
CA ASP A 182 -3.76 17.52 3.97
C ASP A 182 -4.52 16.30 3.40
N LEU A 183 -5.21 15.51 4.23
CA LEU A 183 -5.90 14.29 3.79
C LEU A 183 -6.98 14.57 2.74
N ALA A 184 -7.88 15.51 3.00
CA ALA A 184 -8.99 15.81 2.10
C ALA A 184 -8.50 16.31 0.73
N ALA A 185 -7.57 17.26 0.74
CA ALA A 185 -6.95 17.78 -0.48
C ALA A 185 -6.20 16.68 -1.25
N ARG A 186 -5.52 15.77 -0.56
CA ARG A 186 -4.86 14.64 -1.20
C ARG A 186 -5.85 13.68 -1.82
N LEU A 187 -6.93 13.33 -1.13
CA LEU A 187 -7.95 12.43 -1.68
C LEU A 187 -8.57 13.01 -2.95
N ASP A 188 -8.84 14.32 -2.98
CA ASP A 188 -9.35 15.02 -4.17
C ASP A 188 -8.39 14.93 -5.37
N VAL A 189 -7.09 15.14 -5.13
CA VAL A 189 -6.06 15.07 -6.18
C VAL A 189 -5.86 13.63 -6.69
N GLU A 190 -5.96 12.63 -5.80
CA GLU A 190 -5.55 11.26 -6.09
C GLU A 190 -6.68 10.33 -6.51
N LEU A 191 -7.90 10.53 -6.01
CA LEU A 191 -9.07 9.72 -6.35
C LEU A 191 -9.80 10.29 -7.57
N ARG A 192 -9.07 10.45 -8.67
CA ARG A 192 -9.61 10.92 -9.96
C ARG A 192 -9.53 9.82 -11.03
N PRO A 193 -10.51 9.73 -11.93
CA PRO A 193 -10.40 8.85 -13.08
C PRO A 193 -9.26 9.31 -13.99
N VAL A 194 -8.58 8.35 -14.62
CA VAL A 194 -7.57 8.60 -15.65
C VAL A 194 -8.12 8.10 -16.98
N THR A 195 -8.14 8.99 -17.98
CA THR A 195 -8.53 8.63 -19.34
C THR A 195 -7.31 8.13 -20.09
N PHE A 196 -7.41 6.91 -20.62
CA PHE A 196 -6.35 6.33 -21.45
C PHE A 196 -6.31 7.02 -22.82
N PRO A 197 -5.12 7.22 -23.41
CA PRO A 197 -5.00 7.62 -24.81
C PRO A 197 -5.80 6.70 -25.73
N ALA A 198 -6.36 7.24 -26.82
CA ALA A 198 -7.22 6.47 -27.73
C ALA A 198 -6.49 5.26 -28.32
N GLU A 199 -5.18 5.36 -28.48
CA GLU A 199 -4.27 4.34 -28.97
C GLU A 199 -4.26 3.06 -28.13
N TRP A 200 -4.64 3.15 -26.86
CA TRP A 200 -4.81 2.00 -25.99
C TRP A 200 -5.79 0.98 -26.57
N ALA A 201 -6.90 1.44 -27.16
CA ALA A 201 -7.88 0.56 -27.78
C ALA A 201 -7.30 -0.22 -28.97
N TYR A 202 -6.36 0.39 -29.71
CA TYR A 202 -5.69 -0.27 -30.83
C TYR A 202 -4.73 -1.36 -30.36
N VAL A 203 -4.02 -1.15 -29.24
CA VAL A 203 -3.15 -2.18 -28.63
C VAL A 203 -3.98 -3.41 -28.25
N VAL A 204 -5.08 -3.20 -27.53
CA VAL A 204 -5.97 -4.29 -27.10
C VAL A 204 -6.59 -5.02 -28.30
N ALA A 205 -7.10 -4.27 -29.28
CA ALA A 205 -7.70 -4.85 -30.49
C ALA A 205 -6.69 -5.64 -31.34
N ALA A 206 -5.45 -5.16 -31.45
CA ALA A 206 -4.41 -5.84 -32.23
C ALA A 206 -4.06 -7.22 -31.66
N VAL A 207 -3.98 -7.34 -30.33
CA VAL A 207 -3.65 -8.60 -29.67
C VAL A 207 -4.86 -9.52 -29.60
N ASN A 208 -6.01 -9.05 -29.11
CA ASN A 208 -7.20 -9.89 -28.94
C ASN A 208 -7.86 -10.28 -30.27
N GLY A 209 -7.67 -9.49 -31.33
CA GLY A 209 -8.14 -9.81 -32.67
C GLY A 209 -7.30 -10.87 -33.41
N SER A 210 -6.19 -11.32 -32.82
CA SER A 210 -5.31 -12.33 -33.45
C SER A 210 -5.88 -13.74 -33.36
N ALA A 211 -5.61 -14.55 -34.39
CA ALA A 211 -5.84 -15.99 -34.33
C ALA A 211 -4.79 -16.75 -33.50
N THR A 212 -3.67 -16.11 -33.15
CA THR A 212 -2.63 -16.71 -32.29
C THR A 212 -2.98 -16.58 -30.82
N HIS A 213 -2.70 -17.63 -30.04
CA HIS A 213 -3.11 -17.74 -28.64
C HIS A 213 -1.92 -17.73 -27.66
N GLY A 214 -0.70 -17.45 -28.13
CA GLY A 214 0.47 -17.36 -27.26
C GLY A 214 0.43 -16.14 -26.33
N ALA A 215 1.26 -16.21 -25.31
CA ALA A 215 1.37 -15.21 -24.28
C ALA A 215 1.97 -13.89 -24.80
N VAL A 216 1.75 -12.83 -24.04
CA VAL A 216 2.19 -11.46 -24.34
C VAL A 216 3.28 -11.06 -23.35
N LEU A 217 4.49 -10.83 -23.84
CA LEU A 217 5.56 -10.22 -23.04
C LEU A 217 5.37 -8.71 -23.00
N VAL A 218 5.50 -8.10 -21.82
CA VAL A 218 5.42 -6.64 -21.68
C VAL A 218 6.73 -6.05 -21.21
N LEU A 219 7.17 -5.00 -21.89
CA LEU A 219 8.38 -4.23 -21.58
C LEU A 219 8.10 -2.73 -21.41
N PRO A 220 8.90 -1.98 -20.64
CA PRO A 220 10.10 -2.41 -19.90
C PRO A 220 9.79 -3.41 -18.77
N TRP A 221 10.76 -4.25 -18.41
CA TRP A 221 10.57 -5.28 -17.38
C TRP A 221 10.56 -4.66 -15.96
N GLN A 222 9.36 -4.27 -15.51
CA GLN A 222 9.10 -3.68 -14.20
C GLN A 222 7.63 -3.91 -13.80
N PRO A 223 7.32 -3.97 -12.49
CA PRO A 223 5.99 -4.34 -12.00
C PRO A 223 4.95 -3.22 -12.07
N PHE A 224 5.38 -1.97 -12.24
CA PHE A 224 4.52 -0.80 -12.39
C PHE A 224 4.81 -0.07 -13.70
N ARG A 225 3.84 0.70 -14.19
CA ARG A 225 4.01 1.65 -15.28
C ARG A 225 3.97 3.07 -14.73
N GLN A 226 4.66 3.99 -15.38
CA GLN A 226 4.59 5.40 -15.05
C GLN A 226 4.69 6.19 -16.34
N THR A 227 3.65 6.93 -16.66
CA THR A 227 3.50 7.60 -17.97
C THR A 227 3.04 9.03 -17.75
N SER A 228 3.47 9.97 -18.58
CA SER A 228 3.14 11.39 -18.41
C SER A 228 1.64 11.68 -18.41
N TRP A 229 0.86 10.96 -19.24
CA TRP A 229 -0.59 11.13 -19.35
C TRP A 229 -1.38 10.59 -18.13
N ALA A 230 -0.85 9.58 -17.44
CA ALA A 230 -1.44 9.05 -16.20
C ALA A 230 -1.04 9.88 -14.96
N GLY A 231 -0.04 10.75 -15.11
CA GLY A 231 0.51 11.58 -14.04
C GLY A 231 1.76 10.99 -13.39
N PRO A 232 2.25 11.61 -12.30
CA PRO A 232 3.57 11.32 -11.75
C PRO A 232 3.65 10.01 -10.95
N ARG A 233 2.52 9.33 -10.71
CA ARG A 233 2.49 8.15 -9.84
C ARG A 233 2.59 6.85 -10.64
N PRO A 234 3.36 5.87 -10.16
CA PRO A 234 3.36 4.55 -10.75
C PRO A 234 2.01 3.86 -10.54
N PHE A 235 1.55 3.14 -11.55
CA PHE A 235 0.29 2.38 -11.54
C PHE A 235 0.51 0.93 -12.01
N LEU A 236 -0.40 0.03 -11.65
CA LEU A 236 -0.33 -1.37 -12.09
C LEU A 236 -0.58 -1.46 -13.59
N ASP A 237 0.20 -2.30 -14.28
CA ASP A 237 0.01 -2.53 -15.71
C ASP A 237 -1.43 -3.04 -15.97
N PRO A 238 -2.20 -2.35 -16.83
CA PRO A 238 -3.57 -2.74 -17.15
C PRO A 238 -3.67 -3.89 -18.17
N LEU A 239 -2.61 -4.22 -18.92
CA LEU A 239 -2.62 -5.26 -19.96
C LEU A 239 -3.08 -6.63 -19.43
N PRO A 240 -2.64 -7.13 -18.26
CA PRO A 240 -3.11 -8.42 -17.73
C PRO A 240 -4.61 -8.49 -17.46
N ARG A 241 -5.32 -7.36 -17.43
CA ARG A 241 -6.78 -7.30 -17.27
C ARG A 241 -7.51 -6.95 -18.57
N ALA A 242 -6.81 -6.40 -19.54
CA ALA A 242 -7.37 -5.93 -20.80
C ALA A 242 -7.23 -6.96 -21.93
N LEU A 243 -6.22 -7.82 -21.86
CA LEU A 243 -5.93 -8.83 -22.88
C LEU A 243 -6.56 -10.18 -22.52
N ASP A 244 -7.01 -10.90 -23.55
CA ASP A 244 -7.52 -12.28 -23.40
C ASP A 244 -6.38 -13.30 -23.27
N ALA A 245 -5.19 -12.95 -23.79
CA ALA A 245 -3.99 -13.76 -23.71
C ALA A 245 -3.28 -13.61 -22.34
N ASP A 246 -2.56 -14.66 -21.94
CA ASP A 246 -1.73 -14.63 -20.74
C ASP A 246 -0.62 -13.57 -20.87
N VAL A 247 -0.49 -12.71 -19.86
CA VAL A 247 0.52 -11.64 -19.86
C VAL A 247 1.71 -12.00 -18.99
N VAL A 248 2.89 -12.03 -19.61
CA VAL A 248 4.19 -12.20 -18.96
C VAL A 248 4.70 -10.81 -18.57
N SER A 249 4.52 -10.47 -17.29
CA SER A 249 4.95 -9.20 -16.71
C SER A 249 5.84 -9.43 -15.49
N ALA A 250 6.65 -8.41 -15.16
CA ALA A 250 7.47 -8.44 -13.96
C ALA A 250 6.61 -8.42 -12.70
N ARG A 251 7.01 -9.23 -11.72
CA ARG A 251 6.30 -9.39 -10.44
C ARG A 251 7.18 -9.03 -9.25
N ASP A 252 8.49 -9.05 -9.43
CA ASP A 252 9.43 -8.70 -8.38
C ASP A 252 9.51 -7.19 -8.18
N LEU A 253 9.33 -6.77 -6.94
CA LEU A 253 9.46 -5.39 -6.48
C LEU A 253 10.90 -5.09 -6.07
N LEU A 254 11.34 -3.88 -6.37
CA LEU A 254 12.57 -3.31 -5.86
C LEU A 254 12.20 -2.21 -4.87
N VAL A 255 12.54 -2.40 -3.60
CA VAL A 255 12.20 -1.47 -2.52
C VAL A 255 13.48 -0.87 -1.96
N THR A 256 13.63 0.44 -2.07
CA THR A 256 14.77 1.15 -1.48
C THR A 256 14.56 1.34 0.02
N ARG A 257 15.52 0.89 0.83
CA ARG A 257 15.54 1.01 2.30
C ARG A 257 16.90 1.49 2.73
N GLU A 258 16.96 2.65 3.38
CA GLU A 258 18.21 3.21 3.92
C GLU A 258 19.35 3.26 2.88
N GLY A 259 19.01 3.57 1.62
CA GLY A 259 19.96 3.63 0.50
C GLY A 259 20.31 2.27 -0.13
N SER A 260 19.80 1.16 0.41
CA SER A 260 19.97 -0.19 -0.16
C SER A 260 18.73 -0.65 -0.91
N GLU A 261 18.91 -1.32 -2.04
CA GLU A 261 17.80 -1.93 -2.78
C GLU A 261 17.49 -3.33 -2.27
N VAL A 262 16.25 -3.55 -1.84
CA VAL A 262 15.75 -4.83 -1.37
C VAL A 262 14.81 -5.40 -2.42
N ARG A 263 15.21 -6.50 -3.07
CA ARG A 263 14.33 -7.23 -3.98
C ARG A 263 13.33 -8.06 -3.19
N VAL A 264 12.05 -7.91 -3.51
CA VAL A 264 10.94 -8.61 -2.87
C VAL A 264 10.08 -9.25 -3.95
N GLY A 265 9.97 -10.57 -3.94
CA GLY A 265 9.36 -11.33 -5.02
C GLY A 265 9.99 -12.72 -5.09
N GLY A 266 10.46 -13.13 -6.25
CA GLY A 266 10.95 -14.47 -6.55
C GLY A 266 10.06 -15.22 -7.54
N GLU A 267 9.14 -14.51 -8.21
CA GLU A 267 8.27 -15.08 -9.26
C GLU A 267 8.75 -14.74 -10.67
N ASP A 268 9.65 -13.76 -10.80
CA ASP A 268 10.28 -13.41 -12.07
C ASP A 268 10.97 -14.64 -12.69
N PRO A 269 10.77 -14.93 -13.99
CA PRO A 269 11.41 -16.05 -14.65
C PRO A 269 12.92 -15.85 -14.79
N PRO A 270 13.72 -16.91 -15.02
CA PRO A 270 15.18 -16.79 -15.13
C PRO A 270 15.70 -15.78 -16.16
N ARG A 271 14.89 -15.47 -17.18
CA ARG A 271 15.18 -14.50 -18.27
C ARG A 271 14.90 -13.05 -17.88
N ALA A 272 14.26 -12.79 -16.74
CA ALA A 272 13.86 -11.46 -16.29
C ALA A 272 15.00 -10.44 -16.29
N GLU A 273 16.23 -10.85 -15.96
CA GLU A 273 17.38 -9.96 -15.98
C GLU A 273 17.77 -9.51 -17.40
N GLN A 274 17.62 -10.38 -18.41
CA GLN A 274 17.85 -10.03 -19.81
C GLN A 274 16.78 -9.05 -20.29
N TRP A 275 15.51 -9.36 -20.01
CA TRP A 275 14.38 -8.49 -20.35
C TRP A 275 14.45 -7.11 -19.67
N ARG A 276 14.94 -7.05 -18.43
CA ARG A 276 15.21 -5.80 -17.70
C ARG A 276 16.26 -4.92 -18.36
N ARG A 277 17.18 -5.52 -19.13
CA ARG A 277 18.18 -4.83 -19.94
C ARG A 277 17.70 -4.55 -21.37
N GLY A 278 16.43 -4.82 -21.68
CA GLY A 278 15.87 -4.69 -23.02
C GLY A 278 16.36 -5.78 -23.99
N GLN A 279 16.95 -6.87 -23.51
CA GLN A 279 17.47 -7.93 -24.38
C GLN A 279 16.37 -8.96 -24.64
N VAL A 280 15.96 -9.11 -25.90
CA VAL A 280 14.95 -10.08 -26.35
C VAL A 280 15.40 -10.80 -27.62
N ASP A 281 14.96 -12.05 -27.76
CA ASP A 281 15.17 -12.87 -28.96
C ASP A 281 13.82 -13.51 -29.36
N GLY A 282 13.32 -13.22 -30.55
CA GLY A 282 12.02 -13.72 -31.02
C GLY A 282 11.96 -15.25 -31.12
N VAL A 283 13.07 -15.91 -31.49
CA VAL A 283 13.10 -17.38 -31.58
C VAL A 283 12.94 -18.00 -30.18
N GLU A 284 13.58 -17.38 -29.20
CA GLU A 284 13.54 -17.80 -27.81
C GLU A 284 12.16 -17.57 -27.18
N LEU A 285 11.56 -16.41 -27.41
CA LEU A 285 10.22 -16.08 -26.91
C LEU A 285 9.17 -17.06 -27.47
N ARG A 286 9.24 -17.37 -28.76
CA ARG A 286 8.35 -18.35 -29.40
C ARG A 286 8.48 -19.75 -28.83
N ARG A 287 9.71 -20.22 -28.55
CA ARG A 287 9.94 -21.51 -27.87
C ARG A 287 9.31 -21.57 -26.48
N ARG A 288 9.01 -20.41 -25.88
CA ARG A 288 8.34 -20.27 -24.58
C ARG A 288 6.84 -19.99 -24.70
N GLY A 289 6.27 -20.07 -25.90
CA GLY A 289 4.86 -19.80 -26.17
C GLY A 289 4.48 -18.33 -26.04
N VAL A 290 5.45 -17.42 -26.17
CA VAL A 290 5.19 -15.98 -26.28
C VAL A 290 5.10 -15.62 -27.75
N ASP A 291 3.94 -15.12 -28.16
CA ASP A 291 3.64 -14.74 -29.56
C ASP A 291 3.64 -13.23 -29.77
N TRP A 292 3.56 -12.46 -28.69
CA TRP A 292 3.41 -11.02 -28.72
C TRP A 292 4.39 -10.33 -27.79
N LEU A 293 4.88 -9.17 -28.21
CA LEU A 293 5.64 -8.23 -27.38
C LEU A 293 4.96 -6.86 -27.42
N VAL A 294 4.62 -6.33 -26.25
CA VAL A 294 4.07 -4.98 -26.07
C VAL A 294 5.08 -4.13 -25.31
N GLU A 295 5.49 -3.00 -25.90
CA GLU A 295 6.45 -2.06 -25.36
C GLU A 295 5.74 -0.78 -24.93
N TRP A 296 5.94 -0.36 -23.69
CA TRP A 296 5.53 0.93 -23.14
C TRP A 296 6.66 1.95 -23.37
N LEU A 297 6.49 2.81 -24.38
CA LEU A 297 7.54 3.72 -24.85
C LEU A 297 7.82 4.88 -23.89
N ASP A 298 6.82 5.27 -23.10
CA ASP A 298 6.86 6.38 -22.16
C ASP A 298 7.07 5.95 -20.70
N SER A 299 7.09 4.64 -20.43
CA SER A 299 7.37 4.10 -19.10
C SER A 299 8.88 3.95 -18.88
N PRO A 300 9.42 4.35 -17.71
CA PRO A 300 10.87 4.25 -17.44
C PRO A 300 11.41 2.83 -17.56
N GLY A 301 12.62 2.66 -18.08
CA GLY A 301 13.30 1.35 -18.13
C GLY A 301 13.87 1.04 -19.51
N ALA A 302 14.52 -0.11 -19.63
CA ALA A 302 15.14 -0.51 -20.89
C ALA A 302 14.13 -1.18 -21.83
N LEU A 303 14.16 -0.74 -23.09
CA LEU A 303 13.45 -1.36 -24.20
C LEU A 303 14.46 -1.99 -25.18
N PRO A 304 14.05 -3.02 -25.93
CA PRO A 304 14.85 -3.55 -27.02
C PRO A 304 15.17 -2.52 -28.10
N THR A 305 16.41 -2.57 -28.57
CA THR A 305 16.87 -1.83 -29.76
C THR A 305 16.82 -2.69 -31.03
N GLU A 306 16.78 -4.02 -30.89
CA GLU A 306 16.69 -4.97 -31.98
C GLU A 306 15.50 -5.91 -31.78
N HIS A 307 14.73 -6.14 -32.85
CA HIS A 307 13.50 -6.96 -32.85
C HIS A 307 13.61 -8.13 -33.83
N LYS A 308 14.71 -8.88 -33.74
CA LYS A 308 14.97 -10.01 -34.67
C LYS A 308 13.87 -11.07 -34.57
N GLY A 309 13.33 -11.46 -35.72
CA GLY A 309 12.26 -12.46 -35.81
C GLY A 309 10.89 -11.97 -35.36
N MET A 310 10.68 -10.64 -35.34
CA MET A 310 9.42 -10.01 -34.96
C MET A 310 8.95 -9.06 -36.07
N GLU A 311 7.63 -9.01 -36.28
CA GLU A 311 6.95 -8.12 -37.20
C GLU A 311 6.24 -7.02 -36.41
N GLN A 312 6.46 -5.75 -36.78
CA GLN A 312 5.82 -4.63 -36.11
C GLN A 312 4.37 -4.52 -36.57
N VAL A 313 3.42 -4.66 -35.64
CA VAL A 313 1.97 -4.58 -35.93
C VAL A 313 1.44 -3.18 -35.62
N LEU A 314 1.93 -2.55 -34.55
CA LEU A 314 1.50 -1.23 -34.13
C LEU A 314 2.68 -0.41 -33.63
N ASN A 315 2.71 0.88 -33.99
CA ASN A 315 3.69 1.83 -33.47
C ASN A 315 3.00 3.18 -33.27
N THR A 316 2.84 3.56 -32.01
CA THR A 316 2.13 4.77 -31.58
C THR A 316 3.07 5.62 -30.73
N VAL A 317 2.56 6.74 -30.20
CA VAL A 317 3.33 7.60 -29.30
C VAL A 317 3.70 6.87 -27.99
N HIS A 318 2.80 6.05 -27.46
CA HIS A 318 2.93 5.45 -26.12
C HIS A 318 3.24 3.95 -26.16
N TRP A 319 2.87 3.25 -27.23
CA TRP A 319 3.06 1.81 -27.34
C TRP A 319 3.63 1.37 -28.67
N ARG A 320 4.41 0.28 -28.62
CA ARG A 320 4.74 -0.52 -29.79
C ARG A 320 4.32 -1.96 -29.57
N VAL A 321 3.75 -2.58 -30.60
CA VAL A 321 3.29 -3.97 -30.55
C VAL A 321 3.97 -4.74 -31.67
N TRP A 322 4.57 -5.86 -31.29
CA TRP A 322 5.25 -6.77 -32.18
C TRP A 322 4.62 -8.15 -32.12
N ARG A 323 4.46 -8.76 -33.29
CA ARG A 323 4.12 -10.16 -33.44
C ARG A 323 5.40 -10.95 -33.64
N ILE A 324 5.57 -12.03 -32.91
CA ILE A 324 6.70 -12.93 -33.05
C ILE A 324 6.33 -13.94 -34.15
N GLY A 325 7.11 -13.94 -35.25
CA GLY A 325 6.79 -14.66 -36.49
C GLY A 325 7.15 -16.13 -36.44
#